data_AF-A0A0W1REB5-F1
#
_entry.id   AF-A0A0W1REB5-F1
#
_cell.length_a   1.000
_cell.length_b   1.000
_cell.length_c   1.000
_cell.angle_alpha   90.00
_cell.angle_beta   90.00
_cell.angle_gamma   90.00
#
_symmetry.space_group_name_H-M   'P 1'
#
loop_
_entity.id
_entity.type
_entity.pdbx_description
1 polymer ?
#
loop_
_entity_poly.entity_id
_entity_poly.type
_entity_poly.pdbx_seq_one_letter_code
_entity_poly.pdbx_strand_id
1 'polypeptide(L)'
;MPTVDIDGDEASDGLFALVIAVVEILVDALEREAIRRMESESLTDAEIERLGSHLAELEAEIDRLKEEVGVGDDVDRLRGDLDGLVSDALLDLDDSRPGVDSR
;
A
#
# COMPACT_ATOMS: atom_id res chain seq x y z
N MET A 1 1.35 -5.43 34.12
CA MET A 1 1.45 -5.57 32.65
C MET A 1 0.12 -6.12 32.21
N PRO A 2 -0.72 -5.37 31.45
CA PRO A 2 -1.91 -5.95 30.89
C PRO A 2 -1.46 -6.99 29.85
N THR A 3 -1.82 -8.24 30.05
CA THR A 3 -1.67 -9.27 29.02
C THR A 3 -2.74 -8.99 27.98
N VAL A 4 -2.33 -8.58 26.79
CA VAL A 4 -3.24 -8.54 25.65
C VAL A 4 -3.48 -9.99 25.26
N ASP A 5 -4.60 -10.55 25.71
CA ASP A 5 -5.15 -11.79 25.17
C ASP A 5 -5.65 -11.43 23.77
N ILE A 6 -4.90 -11.83 22.75
CA ILE A 6 -5.38 -11.78 21.38
C ILE A 6 -5.90 -13.19 21.09
N ASP A 7 -7.21 -13.32 20.90
CA ASP A 7 -7.79 -14.56 20.40
C ASP A 7 -7.12 -14.91 19.05
N GLY A 8 -6.73 -16.18 18.87
CA GLY A 8 -5.87 -16.58 17.74
C GLY A 8 -6.48 -16.31 16.36
N ASP A 9 -7.80 -16.31 16.27
CA ASP A 9 -8.54 -15.95 15.05
C ASP A 9 -8.42 -14.43 14.79
N GLU A 10 -8.54 -13.60 15.83
CA GLU A 10 -8.44 -12.13 15.76
C GLU A 10 -7.01 -11.66 15.43
N ALA A 11 -5.98 -12.37 15.91
CA ALA A 11 -4.59 -12.17 15.48
C ALA A 11 -4.39 -12.49 13.99
N SER A 12 -5.03 -13.55 13.51
CA SER A 12 -4.88 -14.03 12.13
C SER A 12 -5.55 -13.08 11.16
N ASP A 13 -6.74 -12.58 11.49
CA ASP A 13 -7.48 -11.59 10.70
C ASP A 13 -6.73 -10.25 10.64
N GLY A 14 -6.17 -9.79 11.76
CA GLY A 14 -5.34 -8.58 11.79
C GLY A 14 -4.06 -8.69 10.94
N LEU A 15 -3.41 -9.86 10.94
CA LEU A 15 -2.27 -10.11 10.05
C LEU A 15 -2.71 -10.15 8.58
N PHE A 16 -3.86 -10.76 8.28
CA PHE A 16 -4.42 -10.81 6.93
C PHE A 16 -4.71 -9.40 6.41
N ALA A 17 -5.37 -8.57 7.23
CA ALA A 17 -5.64 -7.18 6.94
C ALA A 17 -4.35 -6.40 6.64
N LEU A 18 -3.29 -6.61 7.45
CA LEU A 18 -2.00 -5.97 7.22
C LEU A 18 -1.34 -6.40 5.90
N VAL A 19 -1.34 -7.70 5.60
CA VAL A 19 -0.76 -8.20 4.34
C VAL A 19 -1.52 -7.63 3.14
N ILE A 20 -2.85 -7.63 3.19
CA ILE A 20 -3.68 -7.06 2.13
C ILE A 20 -3.38 -5.57 1.95
N ALA A 21 -3.36 -4.79 3.04
CA ALA A 21 -3.04 -3.37 2.99
C ALA A 21 -1.66 -3.10 2.33
N VAL A 22 -0.65 -3.91 2.65
CA VAL A 22 0.67 -3.81 2.01
C VAL A 22 0.61 -4.16 0.53
N VAL A 23 -0.13 -5.20 0.15
CA VAL A 23 -0.28 -5.56 -1.26
C VAL A 23 -0.96 -4.45 -2.05
N GLU A 24 -2.03 -3.85 -1.53
CA GLU A 24 -2.70 -2.74 -2.23
C GLU A 24 -1.77 -1.53 -2.41
N ILE A 25 -0.95 -1.19 -1.41
CA ILE A 25 0.06 -0.13 -1.54
C ILE A 25 1.06 -0.45 -2.67
N LEU A 26 1.45 -1.72 -2.81
CA LEU A 26 2.34 -2.15 -3.89
C LEU A 26 1.64 -2.07 -5.25
N VAL A 27 0.35 -2.42 -5.34
CA VAL A 27 -0.44 -2.27 -6.57
C VAL A 27 -0.50 -0.80 -6.98
N ASP A 28 -0.89 0.12 -6.09
CA ASP A 28 -0.90 1.56 -6.36
C ASP A 28 0.47 2.07 -6.85
N ALA A 29 1.56 1.57 -6.27
CA ALA A 29 2.91 1.93 -6.69
C ALA A 29 3.24 1.41 -8.10
N LEU A 30 2.81 0.19 -8.43
CA LEU A 30 2.96 -0.41 -9.75
C LEU A 30 2.13 0.32 -10.80
N GLU A 31 0.90 0.72 -10.48
CA GLU A 31 0.07 1.54 -11.37
C GLU A 31 0.74 2.88 -11.69
N ARG A 32 1.25 3.57 -10.66
CA ARG A 32 1.99 4.82 -10.85
C ARG A 32 3.23 4.63 -11.71
N GLU A 33 3.94 3.52 -11.55
CA GLU A 33 5.08 3.16 -12.41
C GLU A 33 4.64 2.82 -13.84
N ALA A 34 3.52 2.13 -14.00
CA ALA A 34 2.95 1.83 -15.30
C ALA A 34 2.68 3.12 -16.08
N ILE A 35 2.04 4.11 -15.43
CA ILE A 35 1.79 5.44 -16.00
C ILE A 35 3.10 6.11 -16.42
N ARG A 36 4.12 6.16 -15.53
CA ARG A 36 5.43 6.74 -15.87
C ARG A 36 6.09 6.06 -17.09
N ARG A 37 5.93 4.75 -17.22
CA ARG A 37 6.47 3.99 -18.35
C ARG A 37 5.73 4.26 -19.66
N MET A 38 4.41 4.45 -19.58
CA MET A 38 3.58 4.87 -20.71
C MET A 38 3.98 6.27 -21.19
N GLU A 39 4.13 7.22 -20.26
CA GLU A 39 4.54 8.61 -20.56
C GLU A 39 5.95 8.71 -21.15
N SER A 40 6.84 7.78 -20.80
CA SER A 40 8.21 7.72 -21.35
C SER A 40 8.32 6.93 -22.66
N GLU A 41 7.21 6.49 -23.26
CA GLU A 41 7.16 5.65 -24.47
C GLU A 41 8.01 4.36 -24.34
N SER A 42 8.23 3.91 -23.10
CA SER A 42 9.06 2.74 -22.79
C SER A 42 8.34 1.40 -22.94
N LEU A 43 7.03 1.44 -23.23
CA LEU A 43 6.15 0.30 -23.45
C LEU A 43 5.41 0.46 -24.78
N THR A 44 5.22 -0.65 -25.49
CA THR A 44 4.34 -0.73 -26.66
C THR A 44 2.87 -0.80 -26.25
N ASP A 45 1.96 -0.43 -27.14
CA ASP A 45 0.50 -0.49 -26.88
C ASP A 45 0.04 -1.88 -26.38
N ALA A 46 0.60 -2.96 -26.94
CA ALA A 46 0.29 -4.33 -26.52
C ALA A 46 0.81 -4.66 -25.12
N GLU A 47 1.93 -4.05 -24.70
CA GLU A 47 2.46 -4.20 -23.34
C GLU A 47 1.66 -3.39 -22.33
N ILE A 48 1.16 -2.21 -22.73
CA ILE A 48 0.27 -1.37 -21.93
C ILE A 48 -1.04 -2.12 -21.65
N GLU A 49 -1.68 -2.66 -22.69
CA GLU A 49 -2.94 -3.39 -22.55
C GLU A 49 -2.78 -4.65 -21.68
N ARG A 50 -1.71 -5.41 -21.90
CA ARG A 50 -1.39 -6.57 -21.07
C ARG A 50 -1.13 -6.17 -19.61
N LEU A 51 -0.36 -5.11 -19.37
CA LEU A 51 -0.06 -4.66 -18.01
C LEU A 51 -1.34 -4.22 -17.28
N GLY A 52 -2.20 -3.44 -17.94
CA GLY A 52 -3.47 -3.02 -17.39
C GLY A 52 -4.39 -4.19 -17.05
N SER A 53 -4.45 -5.21 -17.92
CA SER A 53 -5.29 -6.40 -17.65
C SER A 53 -4.81 -7.17 -16.42
N HIS A 54 -3.49 -7.32 -16.24
CA HIS A 54 -2.94 -8.05 -15.09
C HIS A 54 -3.12 -7.28 -13.77
N LEU A 55 -3.02 -5.95 -13.81
CA LEU A 55 -3.28 -5.10 -12.63
C LEU A 55 -4.76 -5.19 -12.21
N ALA A 56 -5.69 -5.10 -13.17
CA ALA A 56 -7.12 -5.25 -12.88
C ALA A 56 -7.49 -6.64 -12.36
N GLU A 57 -6.87 -7.72 -12.87
CA GLU A 57 -7.03 -9.08 -12.33
C GLU A 57 -6.52 -9.19 -10.89
N LEU A 58 -5.39 -8.53 -10.59
CA LEU A 58 -4.81 -8.52 -9.25
C LEU A 58 -5.69 -7.76 -8.25
N GLU A 59 -6.21 -6.59 -8.62
CA GLU A 59 -7.18 -5.84 -7.80
C GLU A 59 -8.42 -6.68 -7.49
N ALA A 60 -9.02 -7.31 -8.50
CA ALA A 60 -10.20 -8.15 -8.31
C ALA A 60 -9.95 -9.35 -7.39
N GLU A 61 -8.74 -9.91 -7.38
CA GLU A 61 -8.37 -10.98 -6.46
C GLU A 61 -8.19 -10.46 -5.04
N ILE A 62 -7.60 -9.27 -4.87
CA ILE A 62 -7.46 -8.62 -3.56
C ILE A 62 -8.83 -8.30 -2.97
N ASP A 63 -9.75 -7.73 -3.76
CA ASP A 63 -11.11 -7.44 -3.32
C ASP A 63 -11.84 -8.71 -2.89
N ARG A 64 -11.69 -9.81 -3.64
CA ARG A 64 -12.25 -11.11 -3.26
C ARG A 64 -11.69 -11.59 -1.93
N LEU A 65 -10.38 -11.50 -1.70
CA LEU A 65 -9.75 -11.90 -0.44
C LEU A 65 -10.24 -11.05 0.74
N LYS A 66 -10.44 -9.75 0.55
CA LYS A 66 -11.04 -8.86 1.56
C LYS A 66 -12.44 -9.29 1.95
N GLU A 67 -13.26 -9.65 0.96
CA GLU A 67 -14.62 -10.15 1.18
C GLU A 67 -14.65 -11.52 1.86
N GLU A 68 -13.79 -12.44 1.46
CA GLU A 68 -13.72 -13.80 2.01
C GLU A 68 -13.33 -13.82 3.49
N VAL A 69 -12.40 -12.96 3.90
CA VAL A 69 -11.93 -12.88 5.30
C VAL A 69 -12.75 -11.86 6.11
N GLY A 70 -13.41 -10.89 5.46
CA GLY A 70 -14.22 -9.88 6.12
C GLY A 70 -13.42 -8.74 6.76
N VAL A 71 -12.24 -8.43 6.21
CA VAL A 71 -11.27 -7.49 6.80
C VAL A 71 -11.20 -6.12 6.09
N GLY A 72 -12.17 -5.80 5.23
CA GLY A 72 -12.15 -4.58 4.43
C GLY A 72 -11.97 -3.29 5.24
N ASP A 73 -12.75 -3.13 6.32
CA ASP A 73 -12.68 -1.96 7.20
C ASP A 73 -11.34 -1.86 7.94
N ASP A 74 -10.74 -3.00 8.30
CA ASP A 74 -9.46 -3.06 8.99
C ASP A 74 -8.29 -2.74 8.05
N VAL A 75 -8.37 -3.19 6.80
CA VAL A 75 -7.44 -2.80 5.73
C VAL A 75 -7.47 -1.29 5.54
N ASP A 76 -8.65 -0.69 5.40
CA ASP A 76 -8.80 0.76 5.16
C ASP A 76 -8.25 1.58 6.34
N ARG A 77 -8.52 1.15 7.58
CA ARG A 77 -7.94 1.76 8.78
C ARG A 77 -6.41 1.66 8.78
N LEU A 78 -5.87 0.45 8.57
CA LEU A 78 -4.43 0.21 8.58
C LEU A 78 -3.71 1.05 7.52
N ARG A 79 -4.30 1.22 6.33
CA ARG A 79 -3.75 2.11 5.30
C ARG A 79 -3.70 3.56 5.75
N GLY A 80 -4.79 4.07 6.34
CA GLY A 80 -4.82 5.43 6.88
C GLY A 80 -3.78 5.65 7.99
N ASP A 81 -3.63 4.68 8.89
CA ASP A 81 -2.63 4.73 9.96
C ASP A 81 -1.20 4.70 9.39
N LEU A 82 -0.93 3.84 8.40
CA LEU A 82 0.37 3.77 7.73
C LEU A 82 0.71 5.07 6.99
N ASP A 83 -0.24 5.69 6.29
CA ASP A 83 -0.04 6.97 5.62
C ASP A 83 0.31 8.09 6.61
N GLY A 84 -0.35 8.11 7.78
CA GLY A 84 -0.04 9.03 8.86
C GLY A 84 1.38 8.84 9.40
N LEU A 85 1.75 7.59 9.71
CA LEU A 85 3.09 7.26 10.23
C LEU A 85 4.20 7.59 9.22
N VAL A 86 3.99 7.32 7.94
CA VAL A 86 4.95 7.66 6.88
C VAL A 86 5.07 9.18 6.74
N SER A 87 3.96 9.91 6.81
CA SER A 87 3.97 11.38 6.73
C SER A 87 4.73 11.99 7.90
N ASP A 88 4.49 11.52 9.13
CA ASP A 88 5.19 11.98 10.33
C ASP A 88 6.70 11.73 10.24
N ALA A 89 7.09 10.53 9.79
CA ALA A 89 8.50 10.19 9.60
C ALA A 89 9.18 11.07 8.52
N LEU A 90 8.46 11.46 7.47
CA LEU A 90 8.99 12.36 6.44
C LEU A 90 9.16 13.80 6.96
N LEU A 91 8.26 14.27 7.83
CA LEU A 91 8.35 15.59 8.46
C LEU A 91 9.57 15.69 9.39
N ASP A 92 9.81 14.66 10.22
CA ASP A 92 10.98 14.59 11.11
C ASP A 92 12.32 14.63 10.34
N LEU A 93 12.36 14.06 9.14
CA LEU A 93 13.54 14.09 8.27
C LEU A 93 13.80 15.46 7.65
N ASP A 94 12.76 16.25 7.37
CA ASP A 94 12.91 17.58 6.77
C ASP A 94 13.29 18.64 7.82
N ASP A 95 12.76 18.53 9.05
CA ASP A 95 13.19 19.34 10.21
C ASP A 95 14.65 19.06 10.61
N SER A 96 15.18 17.90 10.25
CA SER A 96 16.57 17.50 10.51
C SER A 96 17.58 18.03 9.49
N ARG A 97 17.19 18.85 8.50
CA ARG A 97 18.17 19.58 7.65
C ARG A 97 18.56 20.90 8.33
N PRO A 98 19.74 21.00 8.97
CA PRO A 98 20.23 22.29 9.42
C PRO A 98 20.51 23.12 8.17
N GLY A 99 20.04 24.36 8.16
CA GLY A 99 20.24 25.29 7.06
C GLY A 99 21.69 25.25 6.55
N VAL A 100 21.84 25.04 5.25
CA VAL A 100 23.10 25.32 4.55
C VAL A 100 23.33 26.81 4.69
N ASP A 101 24.07 27.20 5.73
CA ASP A 101 24.49 28.56 5.98
C ASP A 101 25.36 28.99 4.81
N SER A 102 24.83 29.93 4.03
CA SER A 102 25.51 30.58 2.93
C SER A 102 26.58 31.51 3.48
N ARG A 103 27.86 31.14 3.35
CA ARG A 103 28.99 32.07 3.38
C ARG A 103 30.10 31.65 2.42
#